data_AF-A0A2N2IYH6-F1
#
_entry.id   AF-A0A2N2IYH6-F1
#
_cell.length_a   1.000
_cell.length_b   1.000
_cell.length_c   1.000
_cell.angle_alpha   90.00
_cell.angle_beta   90.00
_cell.angle_gamma   90.00
#
_symmetry.space_group_name_H-M   'P 1'
#
loop_
_entity.id
_entity.type
_entity.pdbx_description
1 polymer ?
#
loop_
_entity_poly.entity_id
_entity_poly.type
_entity_poly.pdbx_seq_one_letter_code
_entity_poly.pdbx_strand_id
1 'polypeptide(L)'
;MPSMGDSKPRTPVTRASVPTPYIDHDDAIVMIGPTAMTRIACLDAALELGVRPIQASWENASKVVTTVRPLVIVAEERSGLTPEELTDMAVSVGAQLVVTGPVDVGPALAERVKLAGRAARVLRNKPVRNT
;
A
#
# COMPACT_ATOMS: atom_id res chain seq x y z
N MET A 1 39.85 26.77 -30.67
CA MET A 1 39.49 25.59 -29.85
C MET A 1 38.21 25.94 -29.09
N PRO A 2 37.08 25.26 -29.31
CA PRO A 2 35.83 25.60 -28.62
C PRO A 2 35.74 24.92 -27.24
N SER A 3 35.18 25.68 -26.30
CA SER A 3 34.97 25.39 -24.89
C SER A 3 34.11 24.14 -24.66
N MET A 4 34.60 23.20 -23.86
CA MET A 4 33.82 22.10 -23.27
C MET A 4 32.81 22.69 -22.29
N GLY A 5 31.53 22.66 -22.67
CA GLY A 5 30.44 23.03 -21.78
C GLY A 5 30.26 21.99 -20.68
N ASP A 6 30.41 22.43 -19.43
CA ASP A 6 30.10 21.67 -18.22
C ASP A 6 28.63 21.23 -18.22
N SER A 7 28.39 19.93 -18.45
CA SER A 7 27.11 19.29 -18.24
C SER A 7 26.88 19.04 -16.76
N LYS A 8 26.33 20.05 -16.06
CA LYS A 8 25.89 19.91 -14.67
C LYS A 8 24.90 18.73 -14.54
N PRO A 9 25.08 17.82 -13.58
CA PRO A 9 24.14 16.74 -13.32
C PRO A 9 22.79 17.33 -12.90
N ARG A 10 21.72 16.97 -13.63
CA ARG A 10 20.35 17.35 -13.28
C ARG A 10 19.96 16.62 -12.01
N THR A 11 19.79 17.36 -10.92
CA THR A 11 19.21 16.83 -9.68
C THR A 11 17.85 16.21 -10.00
N PRO A 12 17.58 14.96 -9.60
CA PRO A 12 16.27 14.34 -9.82
C PRO A 12 15.20 15.23 -9.18
N VAL A 13 14.11 15.46 -9.93
CA VAL A 13 13.01 16.33 -9.51
C VAL A 13 12.43 15.79 -8.20
N THR A 14 12.62 16.53 -7.11
CA THR A 14 12.04 16.17 -5.81
C THR A 14 10.52 16.15 -5.96
N ARG A 15 9.92 14.96 -5.88
CA ARG A 15 8.46 14.81 -5.93
C ARG A 15 7.88 15.51 -4.70
N ALA A 16 6.93 16.42 -4.90
CA ALA A 16 6.25 17.06 -3.79
C ALA A 16 5.52 15.99 -2.96
N SER A 17 5.74 16.01 -1.65
CA SER A 17 4.98 15.17 -0.72
C SER A 17 3.50 15.52 -0.84
N VAL A 18 2.66 14.54 -1.18
CA VAL A 18 1.21 14.73 -1.22
C VAL A 18 0.72 14.75 0.23
N PRO A 19 0.16 15.88 0.73
CA PRO A 19 -0.35 15.93 2.08
C PRO A 19 -1.47 14.89 2.22
N THR A 20 -1.31 13.97 3.16
CA THR A 20 -2.31 12.95 3.46
C THR A 20 -3.50 13.65 4.11
N PRO A 21 -4.72 13.61 3.52
CA PRO A 21 -5.88 14.25 4.11
C PRO A 21 -6.12 13.71 5.53
N TYR A 22 -6.30 14.62 6.49
CA TYR A 22 -6.65 14.28 7.87
C TYR A 22 -8.16 14.03 7.93
N ILE A 23 -8.58 12.82 7.58
CA ILE A 23 -9.93 12.32 7.85
C ILE A 23 -9.77 11.37 9.02
N ASP A 24 -10.33 11.80 10.16
CA ASP A 24 -10.40 10.98 11.37
C ASP A 24 -11.22 9.73 11.03
N HIS A 25 -10.62 8.57 11.30
CA HIS A 25 -11.21 7.24 11.19
C HIS A 25 -11.57 6.76 9.77
N ASP A 26 -10.66 5.97 9.19
CA ASP A 26 -10.92 4.54 9.03
C ASP A 26 -9.76 3.93 8.25
N ASP A 27 -8.79 3.41 9.01
CA ASP A 27 -7.81 2.47 8.48
C ASP A 27 -8.52 1.46 7.57
N ALA A 28 -7.91 1.19 6.42
CA ALA A 28 -8.47 0.28 5.42
C ALA A 28 -7.49 -0.82 5.03
N ILE A 29 -8.05 -1.95 4.61
CA ILE A 29 -7.35 -2.97 3.83
C ILE A 29 -7.81 -2.80 2.39
N VAL A 30 -6.93 -2.38 1.50
CA VAL A 30 -7.23 -2.26 0.07
C VAL A 30 -6.80 -3.52 -0.65
N MET A 31 -7.72 -4.14 -1.37
CA MET A 31 -7.51 -5.31 -2.20
C MET A 31 -7.51 -4.89 -3.67
N ILE A 32 -6.41 -5.15 -4.39
CA ILE A 32 -6.28 -4.79 -5.81
C ILE A 32 -6.54 -6.02 -6.66
N GLY A 33 -7.66 -6.00 -7.41
CA GLY A 33 -8.09 -7.10 -8.26
C GLY A 33 -8.21 -8.46 -7.57
N PRO A 34 -8.82 -8.56 -6.38
CA PRO A 34 -8.78 -9.80 -5.60
C PRO A 34 -9.63 -10.91 -6.23
N THR A 35 -9.12 -12.14 -6.19
CA THR A 35 -9.93 -13.35 -6.30
C THR A 35 -10.90 -13.49 -5.12
N ALA A 36 -11.86 -14.40 -5.25
CA ALA A 36 -12.80 -14.70 -4.17
C ALA A 36 -12.09 -15.14 -2.88
N MET A 37 -11.00 -15.91 -2.99
CA MET A 37 -10.24 -16.39 -1.83
C MET A 37 -9.46 -15.27 -1.14
N THR A 38 -8.77 -14.43 -1.91
CA THR A 38 -8.08 -13.24 -1.38
C THR A 38 -9.07 -12.32 -0.67
N ARG A 39 -10.26 -12.14 -1.26
CA ARG A 39 -11.34 -11.35 -0.67
C ARG A 39 -11.79 -11.91 0.68
N ILE A 40 -12.02 -13.21 0.78
CA ILE A 40 -12.44 -13.86 2.05
C ILE A 40 -11.37 -13.66 3.12
N ALA A 41 -10.09 -13.91 2.79
CA ALA A 41 -8.99 -13.74 3.74
C ALA A 41 -8.84 -12.29 4.23
N CYS A 42 -9.00 -11.32 3.33
CA CYS A 42 -8.94 -9.90 3.69
C CYS A 42 -10.16 -9.44 4.49
N LEU A 43 -11.35 -10.03 4.25
CA LEU A 43 -12.55 -9.76 5.06
C LEU A 43 -12.39 -10.27 6.49
N ASP A 44 -11.86 -11.48 6.67
CA ASP A 44 -11.53 -12.03 7.99
C ASP A 44 -10.56 -11.11 8.75
N ALA A 45 -9.46 -10.73 8.10
CA ALA A 45 -8.49 -9.80 8.67
C ALA A 45 -9.09 -8.42 8.99
N ALA A 46 -9.97 -7.91 8.12
CA ALA A 46 -10.60 -6.60 8.28
C ALA A 46 -11.52 -6.57 9.51
N LEU A 47 -12.33 -7.62 9.69
CA LEU A 47 -13.22 -7.77 10.84
C LEU A 47 -12.44 -7.81 12.15
N GLU A 48 -11.36 -8.60 12.19
CA GLU A 48 -10.54 -8.74 13.40
C GLU A 48 -9.80 -7.44 13.76
N LEU A 49 -9.30 -6.72 12.76
CA LEU A 49 -8.57 -5.46 12.97
C LEU A 49 -9.49 -4.25 13.20
N GLY A 50 -10.79 -4.39 12.97
CA GLY A 50 -11.75 -3.29 13.01
C GLY A 50 -11.45 -2.22 11.96
N VAL A 51 -11.21 -2.65 10.71
CA VAL A 51 -10.81 -1.78 9.58
C VAL A 51 -11.69 -2.04 8.37
N ARG A 52 -11.77 -1.08 7.45
CA ARG A 52 -12.65 -1.21 6.28
C ARG A 52 -11.99 -2.03 5.17
N PRO A 53 -12.65 -3.08 4.65
CA PRO A 53 -12.20 -3.76 3.44
C PRO A 53 -12.63 -2.95 2.21
N ILE A 54 -11.68 -2.60 1.34
CA ILE A 54 -11.94 -1.82 0.11
C ILE A 54 -11.40 -2.60 -1.09
N GLN A 55 -12.20 -2.72 -2.13
CA GLN A 55 -11.78 -3.36 -3.38
C GLN A 55 -11.50 -2.29 -4.43
N ALA A 56 -10.37 -2.44 -5.12
CA ALA A 56 -9.97 -1.62 -6.25
C ALA A 56 -9.71 -2.52 -7.47
N SER A 57 -10.03 -2.03 -8.66
CA SER A 57 -9.50 -2.61 -9.89
C SER A 57 -8.08 -2.12 -10.11
N TRP A 58 -7.32 -2.80 -10.96
CA TRP A 58 -5.95 -2.38 -11.29
C TRP A 58 -5.91 -0.98 -11.89
N GLU A 59 -6.91 -0.65 -12.72
CA GLU A 59 -7.07 0.63 -13.40
C GLU A 59 -7.30 1.81 -12.44
N ASN A 60 -7.91 1.56 -11.27
CA ASN A 60 -8.23 2.61 -10.30
C ASN A 60 -7.47 2.49 -8.98
N ALA A 61 -6.56 1.52 -8.86
CA ALA A 61 -5.82 1.20 -7.64
C ALA A 61 -5.15 2.44 -7.04
N SER A 62 -4.38 3.18 -7.84
CA SER A 62 -3.68 4.40 -7.40
C SER A 62 -4.64 5.46 -6.85
N LYS A 63 -5.79 5.66 -7.50
CA LYS A 63 -6.80 6.62 -7.05
C LYS A 63 -7.43 6.20 -5.73
N VAL A 64 -7.78 4.91 -5.59
CA VAL A 64 -8.39 4.39 -4.37
C VAL A 64 -7.40 4.46 -3.21
N VAL A 65 -6.19 3.93 -3.40
CA VAL A 65 -5.15 3.86 -2.36
C VAL A 65 -4.78 5.24 -1.82
N THR A 66 -4.63 6.24 -2.69
CA THR A 66 -4.32 7.61 -2.27
C THR A 66 -5.47 8.29 -1.53
N THR A 67 -6.71 7.83 -1.72
CA THR A 67 -7.89 8.41 -1.08
C THR A 67 -8.16 7.83 0.31
N VAL A 68 -7.87 6.53 0.52
CA VAL A 68 -8.40 5.76 1.67
C VAL A 68 -7.36 5.41 2.75
N ARG A 69 -6.13 5.93 2.64
CA ARG A 69 -5.03 5.77 3.63
C ARG A 69 -4.89 4.33 4.18
N PRO A 70 -4.72 3.31 3.31
CA PRO A 70 -4.74 1.91 3.70
C PRO A 70 -3.66 1.59 4.73
N LEU A 71 -3.94 0.75 5.73
CA LEU A 71 -2.90 0.10 6.55
C LEU A 71 -2.19 -0.97 5.74
N VAL A 72 -2.94 -1.71 4.94
CA VAL A 72 -2.45 -2.83 4.14
C VAL A 72 -3.01 -2.71 2.73
N ILE A 73 -2.13 -2.90 1.75
CA ILE A 73 -2.49 -3.13 0.35
C ILE A 73 -2.22 -4.60 0.08
N VAL A 74 -3.24 -5.31 -0.38
CA VAL A 74 -3.16 -6.71 -0.79
C VAL A 74 -3.33 -6.77 -2.30
N ALA A 75 -2.32 -7.27 -2.98
CA ALA A 75 -2.32 -7.45 -4.43
C ALA A 75 -1.97 -8.89 -4.77
N GLU A 76 -2.55 -9.41 -5.84
CA GLU A 76 -2.13 -10.68 -6.43
C GLU A 76 -1.01 -10.42 -7.43
N GLU A 77 -0.06 -11.36 -7.61
CA GLU A 77 1.03 -11.21 -8.58
C GLU A 77 0.55 -10.91 -10.01
N ARG A 78 -0.69 -11.29 -10.33
CA ARG A 78 -1.33 -11.07 -11.63
C ARG A 78 -2.22 -9.83 -11.67
N SER A 79 -2.09 -8.90 -10.73
CA SER A 79 -2.95 -7.72 -10.63
C SER A 79 -2.73 -6.67 -11.74
N GLY A 80 -2.04 -7.00 -12.83
CA GLY A 80 -1.74 -6.07 -13.93
C GLY A 80 -0.78 -4.93 -13.59
N LEU A 81 -0.32 -4.83 -12.35
CA LEU A 81 0.65 -3.85 -11.85
C LEU A 81 1.98 -4.54 -11.62
N THR A 82 3.06 -3.84 -11.91
CA THR A 82 4.42 -4.32 -11.64
C THR A 82 4.70 -4.29 -10.12
N PRO A 83 5.64 -5.13 -9.63
CA PRO A 83 6.06 -5.09 -8.22
C PRO A 83 6.58 -3.72 -7.78
N GLU A 84 7.22 -2.98 -8.69
CA GLU A 84 7.71 -1.62 -8.45
C GLU A 84 6.55 -0.65 -8.23
N GLU A 85 5.53 -0.66 -9.10
CA GLU A 85 4.33 0.18 -8.94
C GLU A 85 3.59 -0.10 -7.64
N LEU A 86 3.45 -1.38 -7.26
CA LEU A 86 2.83 -1.77 -5.99
C LEU A 86 3.62 -1.27 -4.78
N THR A 87 4.94 -1.38 -4.85
CA THR A 87 5.84 -0.93 -3.77
C THR A 87 5.80 0.59 -3.64
N ASP A 88 5.94 1.32 -4.74
CA ASP A 88 5.85 2.77 -4.79
C ASP A 88 4.52 3.26 -4.24
N MET A 89 3.43 2.59 -4.60
CA MET A 89 2.10 2.92 -4.12
C MET A 89 1.98 2.73 -2.60
N ALA A 90 2.45 1.59 -2.08
CA ALA A 90 2.43 1.30 -0.65
C ALA A 90 3.29 2.28 0.16
N VAL A 91 4.50 2.58 -0.32
CA VAL A 91 5.41 3.55 0.32
C VAL A 91 4.80 4.93 0.34
N SER A 92 4.20 5.38 -0.78
CA SER A 92 3.64 6.72 -0.92
C SER A 92 2.52 7.02 0.09
N VAL A 93 1.80 5.99 0.55
CA VAL A 93 0.72 6.14 1.54
C VAL A 93 1.08 5.58 2.92
N GLY A 94 2.31 5.12 3.10
CA GLY A 94 2.77 4.48 4.34
C GLY A 94 1.94 3.24 4.72
N ALA A 95 1.62 2.41 3.75
CA ALA A 95 0.94 1.12 3.92
C ALA A 95 1.93 -0.03 3.90
N GLN A 96 1.54 -1.15 4.50
CA GLN A 96 2.22 -2.43 4.29
C GLN A 96 1.71 -3.07 3.00
N LEU A 97 2.61 -3.65 2.21
CA LEU A 97 2.28 -4.38 0.99
C LEU A 97 2.30 -5.89 1.27
N VAL A 98 1.24 -6.57 0.88
CA VAL A 98 1.17 -8.04 0.83
C VAL A 98 0.90 -8.44 -0.61
N VAL A 99 1.90 -9.05 -1.25
CA VAL A 99 1.75 -9.67 -2.56
C VAL A 99 1.45 -11.14 -2.37
N THR A 100 0.47 -11.65 -3.12
CA THR A 100 -0.03 -13.02 -2.99
C THR A 100 0.12 -13.76 -4.30
N GLY A 101 0.68 -14.97 -4.23
CA GLY A 101 0.76 -15.88 -5.37
C GLY A 101 -0.50 -16.76 -5.51
N PRO A 102 -0.62 -17.55 -6.61
CA PRO A 102 -1.80 -18.39 -6.88
C PRO A 102 -2.08 -19.46 -5.81
N VAL A 103 -1.06 -19.85 -5.05
CA VAL A 103 -1.12 -20.87 -4.00
C VAL A 103 -1.28 -20.27 -2.59
N ASP A 104 -1.17 -18.94 -2.45
CA ASP A 104 -1.22 -18.23 -1.18
C ASP A 104 -2.66 -17.86 -0.80
N VAL A 105 -3.52 -18.86 -0.59
CA VAL A 105 -4.95 -18.64 -0.29
C VAL A 105 -5.38 -19.23 1.05
N GLY A 106 -6.44 -18.68 1.64
CA GLY A 106 -7.08 -19.22 2.85
C GLY A 106 -6.53 -18.66 4.18
N PRO A 107 -6.54 -19.45 5.28
CA PRO A 107 -6.23 -18.97 6.62
C PRO A 107 -4.83 -18.36 6.78
N ALA A 108 -3.84 -18.93 6.09
CA ALA A 108 -2.47 -18.42 6.12
C ALA A 108 -2.37 -17.00 5.55
N LEU A 109 -3.13 -16.70 4.48
CA LEU A 109 -3.20 -15.35 3.92
C LEU A 109 -3.84 -14.38 4.92
N ALA A 110 -4.94 -14.78 5.57
CA ALA A 110 -5.61 -13.96 6.56
C ALA A 110 -4.65 -13.57 7.70
N GLU A 111 -3.90 -14.53 8.24
CA GLU A 111 -2.90 -14.28 9.28
C GLU A 111 -1.79 -13.31 8.82
N ARG A 112 -1.28 -13.45 7.59
CA ARG A 112 -0.29 -12.50 7.05
C ARG A 112 -0.85 -11.08 6.96
N VAL A 113 -2.08 -10.93 6.46
CA VAL A 113 -2.74 -9.62 6.35
C VAL A 113 -2.98 -9.02 7.74
N LYS A 114 -3.37 -9.84 8.72
CA LYS A 114 -3.52 -9.44 10.12
C LYS A 114 -2.21 -8.94 10.72
N LEU A 115 -1.13 -9.71 10.56
CA LEU A 115 0.19 -9.33 11.06
C LEU A 115 0.68 -8.03 10.41
N ALA A 116 0.51 -7.88 9.10
CA ALA A 116 0.82 -6.66 8.37
C ALA A 116 0.01 -5.46 8.89
N GLY A 117 -1.30 -5.62 9.10
CA GLY A 117 -2.17 -4.57 9.62
C GLY A 117 -1.79 -4.13 11.04
N ARG A 118 -1.49 -5.09 11.93
CA ARG A 118 -1.02 -4.78 13.30
C ARG A 118 0.32 -4.05 13.26
N ALA A 119 1.28 -4.52 12.46
CA ALA A 119 2.57 -3.87 12.30
C ALA A 119 2.42 -2.45 11.75
N ALA A 120 1.58 -2.24 10.73
CA ALA A 120 1.27 -0.93 10.16
C ALA A 120 0.72 0.01 11.23
N ARG A 121 -0.25 -0.45 12.04
CA ARG A 121 -0.88 0.36 13.08
C ARG A 121 0.10 0.73 14.20
N VAL A 122 0.98 -0.20 14.60
CA VAL A 122 2.06 0.09 15.56
C VAL A 122 3.00 1.16 15.02
N LEU A 123 3.42 1.06 13.76
CA LEU A 123 4.32 2.05 13.14
C LEU A 123 3.68 3.43 13.03
N ARG A 124 2.37 3.50 12.75
CA ARG A 124 1.61 4.76 12.68
C ARG A 124 1.40 5.41 14.05
N ASN A 125 1.23 4.62 15.09
CA ASN A 125 0.95 5.12 16.45
C ASN A 125 2.20 5.35 17.30
N LYS A 126 3.40 5.04 16.78
CA LYS A 126 4.64 5.35 17.48
C LYS A 126 4.81 6.87 17.59
N PRO A 127 4.99 7.42 18.81
CA PRO A 127 5.26 8.84 18.96
C PRO A 127 6.58 9.16 18.25
N VAL A 128 6.55 10.18 17.38
CA VAL A 128 7.76 10.72 16.76
C VAL A 128 8.59 11.32 17.89
N ARG A 129 9.61 10.60 18.35
CA ARG A 129 10.60 11.14 19.28
C ARG A 129 11.44 12.13 18.49
N ASN A 130 11.12 13.42 18.61
CA ASN A 130 12.01 14.49 18.17
C ASN A 130 13.25 14.45 19.08
N THR A 131 14.31 13.83 18.60
CA THR A 131 15.67 13.94 19.16
C THR A 131 16.47 14.93 18.34
#